data_AF-A0A5N7AX96-F1
#
_entry.id   AF-A0A5N7AX96-F1
#
_cell.length_a   1.000
_cell.length_b   1.000
_cell.length_c   1.000
_cell.angle_alpha   90.00
_cell.angle_beta   90.00
_cell.angle_gamma   90.00
#
_symmetry.space_group_name_H-M   'P 1'
#
loop_
_entity.id
_entity.type
_entity.pdbx_description
1 polymer ?
#
loop_
_entity_poly.entity_id
_entity_poly.type
_entity_poly.pdbx_seq_one_letter_code
_entity_poly.pdbx_strand_id
1 'polypeptide(L)'
;MASSTPQRKALTGSEKIFQLGTWRFEKLLSVKERDQSELDGGDTSERHEVYEAMRIDQPSKTPDIIKVKRQTGFWSNRNYRAPSDEIHREIDNLRQLHNCMSTPELIYSCVDTQGSDDELPGGYIAFIVMQKVPGRRLEIFERLTPHEQNRVRIAFVDALWEFCSNYFIHSDSRRENLIWNSEANRCFIIDLEDAEQCRGLTKNDVCLDPDEELGNWGLSDGESRGLLFDQKYMLMEYVKAKYLAID
;
A
#
# COMPACT_ATOMS: atom_id res chain seq x y z
N MET A 1 3.26 -38.33 20.93
CA MET A 1 2.11 -37.53 20.48
C MET A 1 2.59 -36.68 19.32
N ALA A 2 2.11 -36.96 18.11
CA ALA A 2 2.44 -36.15 16.94
C ALA A 2 1.72 -34.81 17.09
N SER A 3 2.48 -33.73 17.30
CA SER A 3 1.99 -32.37 17.16
C SER A 3 1.66 -32.16 15.70
N SER A 4 0.38 -32.37 15.33
CA SER A 4 -0.13 -31.94 14.03
C SER A 4 -0.17 -30.41 14.06
N THR A 5 0.90 -29.78 13.59
CA THR A 5 0.87 -28.36 13.24
C THR A 5 -0.32 -28.19 12.28
N PRO A 6 -1.31 -27.33 12.57
CA PRO A 6 -2.45 -27.14 11.69
C PRO A 6 -1.95 -26.85 10.28
N GLN A 7 -2.43 -27.63 9.32
CA GLN A 7 -1.99 -27.52 7.94
C GLN A 7 -2.44 -26.16 7.41
N ARG A 8 -1.47 -25.25 7.24
CA ARG A 8 -1.65 -23.88 6.75
C ARG A 8 -2.46 -23.90 5.46
N LYS A 9 -3.68 -23.37 5.49
CA LYS A 9 -4.57 -23.35 4.32
C LYS A 9 -4.66 -21.92 3.78
N ALA A 10 -4.06 -21.69 2.63
CA ALA A 10 -4.25 -20.45 1.88
C ALA A 10 -5.75 -20.25 1.59
N LEU A 11 -6.22 -19.00 1.58
CA LEU A 11 -7.63 -18.69 1.32
C LEU A 11 -8.02 -18.84 -0.15
N THR A 12 -7.07 -19.09 -1.05
CA THR A 12 -7.34 -19.28 -2.48
C THR A 12 -8.41 -20.34 -2.74
N GLY A 13 -9.42 -19.98 -3.53
CA GLY A 13 -10.59 -20.79 -3.85
C GLY A 13 -11.69 -20.78 -2.77
N SER A 14 -11.46 -20.12 -1.64
CA SER A 14 -12.49 -19.95 -0.60
C SER A 14 -13.35 -18.70 -0.84
N GLU A 15 -14.54 -18.71 -0.26
CA GLU A 15 -15.48 -17.59 -0.29
C GLU A 15 -15.64 -17.02 1.12
N LYS A 16 -15.72 -15.70 1.23
CA LYS A 16 -15.99 -15.01 2.48
C LYS A 16 -17.10 -13.99 2.29
N ILE A 17 -18.04 -13.98 3.23
CA ILE A 17 -19.15 -13.03 3.26
C ILE A 17 -18.70 -11.83 4.10
N PHE A 18 -18.73 -10.65 3.50
CA PHE A 18 -18.59 -9.37 4.16
C PHE A 18 -19.93 -8.63 4.10
N GLN A 19 -20.06 -7.52 4.84
CA GLN A 19 -21.24 -6.67 4.76
C GLN A 19 -21.50 -6.14 3.33
N LEU A 20 -20.42 -5.95 2.56
CA LEU A 20 -20.47 -5.51 1.17
C LEU A 20 -20.54 -6.66 0.15
N GLY A 21 -20.99 -7.85 0.54
CA GLY A 21 -21.24 -8.95 -0.40
C GLY A 21 -20.35 -10.16 -0.19
N THR A 22 -20.40 -11.10 -1.14
CA THR A 22 -19.64 -12.36 -1.06
C THR A 22 -18.44 -12.29 -1.98
N TRP A 23 -17.26 -12.59 -1.45
CA TRP A 23 -15.98 -12.45 -2.13
C TRP A 23 -15.29 -13.79 -2.26
N ARG A 24 -14.82 -14.11 -3.46
CA ARG A 24 -13.98 -15.28 -3.72
C ARG A 24 -12.52 -14.87 -3.83
N PHE A 25 -11.66 -15.54 -3.08
CA PHE A 25 -10.21 -15.35 -3.15
C PHE A 25 -9.66 -16.12 -4.36
N GLU A 26 -9.13 -15.41 -5.36
CA GLU A 26 -8.71 -16.02 -6.63
C GLU A 26 -7.23 -16.40 -6.64
N LYS A 27 -6.36 -15.47 -6.25
CA LYS A 27 -4.91 -15.64 -6.39
C LYS A 27 -4.17 -14.99 -5.23
N LEU A 28 -3.31 -15.74 -4.57
CA LEU A 28 -2.35 -15.22 -3.61
C LEU A 28 -1.22 -14.50 -4.35
N LEU A 29 -1.03 -13.21 -4.05
CA LEU A 29 -0.01 -12.35 -4.66
C LEU A 29 1.26 -12.26 -3.81
N SER A 30 1.12 -12.18 -2.48
CA SER A 30 2.27 -12.11 -1.57
C SER A 30 1.90 -12.57 -0.17
N VAL A 31 2.90 -13.06 0.55
CA VAL A 31 2.84 -13.38 1.98
C VAL A 31 4.05 -12.74 2.66
N LYS A 32 3.82 -12.07 3.79
CA LYS A 32 4.86 -11.53 4.67
C LYS A 32 4.56 -12.01 6.10
N GLU A 33 5.60 -12.40 6.83
CA GLU A 33 5.53 -12.55 8.29
C GLU A 33 6.16 -11.30 8.90
N ARG A 34 5.55 -10.76 9.95
CA ARG A 34 5.94 -9.51 10.61
C ARG A 34 5.97 -9.75 12.11
N ASP A 35 6.95 -9.16 12.78
CA ASP A 35 6.92 -8.98 14.22
C ASP A 35 6.46 -7.55 14.50
N GLN A 36 5.54 -7.40 15.45
CA GLN A 36 4.97 -6.13 15.86
C GLN A 36 5.36 -5.87 17.31
N SER A 37 5.68 -4.61 17.61
CA SER A 37 6.00 -4.16 18.96
C SER A 37 5.20 -2.91 19.31
N GLU A 38 4.44 -2.97 20.39
CA GLU A 38 3.62 -1.87 20.90
C GLU A 38 3.91 -1.58 22.35
N LEU A 39 3.76 -0.31 22.74
CA LEU A 39 4.05 0.14 24.11
C LEU A 39 3.22 -0.62 25.15
N ASP A 40 1.92 -0.80 24.89
CA ASP A 40 0.99 -1.45 25.80
C ASP A 40 0.91 -2.98 25.58
N GLY A 41 1.03 -3.42 24.32
CA GLY A 41 0.92 -4.83 23.93
C GLY A 41 2.19 -5.66 24.12
N GLY A 42 3.35 -5.00 24.15
CA GLY A 42 4.63 -5.68 24.01
C GLY A 42 4.79 -6.23 22.59
N ASP A 43 5.24 -7.48 22.45
CA ASP A 43 5.58 -8.06 21.14
C ASP A 43 4.56 -9.11 20.71
N THR A 44 4.26 -9.16 19.41
CA THR A 44 3.43 -10.17 18.75
C THR A 44 3.97 -10.48 17.36
N SER A 45 3.44 -11.52 16.72
CA SER A 45 3.75 -11.81 15.32
C SER A 45 2.45 -11.82 14.51
N GLU A 46 2.55 -11.40 13.26
CA GLU A 46 1.46 -11.32 12.30
C GLU A 46 1.86 -11.95 10.97
N ARG A 47 0.86 -12.50 10.27
CA ARG A 47 0.97 -12.86 8.85
C ARG A 47 0.11 -11.92 8.01
N HIS A 48 0.72 -11.33 7.00
CA HIS A 48 0.06 -10.47 6.02
C HIS A 48 0.02 -11.17 4.67
N GLU A 49 -1.17 -11.36 4.13
CA GLU A 49 -1.39 -11.99 2.85
C GLU A 49 -2.14 -11.04 1.92
N VAL A 50 -1.77 -11.00 0.64
CA VAL A 50 -2.42 -10.15 -0.36
C VAL A 50 -3.01 -11.04 -1.43
N TYR A 51 -4.30 -10.90 -1.69
CA TYR A 51 -5.02 -11.68 -2.68
C TYR A 51 -5.64 -10.80 -3.76
N GLU A 52 -5.69 -11.31 -4.99
CA GLU A 52 -6.73 -10.90 -5.94
C GLU A 52 -8.03 -11.59 -5.54
N ALA A 53 -9.13 -10.85 -5.56
CA ALA A 53 -10.45 -11.37 -5.23
C ALA A 53 -11.53 -10.81 -6.15
N MET A 54 -12.59 -11.59 -6.32
CA MET A 54 -13.76 -11.23 -7.11
C MET A 54 -14.98 -11.18 -6.21
N ARG A 55 -15.75 -10.10 -6.33
CA ARG A 55 -17.08 -10.02 -5.73
C ARG A 55 -18.07 -10.84 -6.56
N ILE A 56 -18.72 -11.81 -5.93
CA ILE A 56 -19.57 -12.82 -6.61
C ILE A 56 -20.98 -12.25 -6.87
N ASP A 57 -21.52 -11.50 -5.92
CA ASP A 57 -22.86 -10.92 -6.00
C ASP A 57 -22.93 -9.69 -6.93
N GLN A 58 -21.78 -9.04 -7.17
CA GLN A 58 -21.64 -7.91 -8.09
C GLN A 58 -20.31 -8.03 -8.86
N PRO A 59 -20.21 -8.93 -9.85
CA PRO A 59 -18.95 -9.21 -10.53
C PRO A 59 -18.48 -8.01 -11.37
N SER A 60 -17.22 -7.61 -11.15
CA SER A 60 -16.51 -6.65 -11.99
C SER A 60 -15.73 -7.36 -13.09
N LYS A 61 -15.26 -6.61 -14.11
CA LYS A 61 -14.32 -7.14 -15.11
C LYS A 61 -12.91 -7.31 -14.56
N THR A 62 -12.57 -6.54 -13.53
CA THR A 62 -11.26 -6.55 -12.88
C THR A 62 -11.40 -7.04 -11.45
N PRO A 63 -10.51 -7.91 -10.97
CA PRO A 63 -10.50 -8.27 -9.56
C PRO A 63 -10.08 -7.07 -8.72
N ASP A 64 -10.50 -7.07 -7.46
CA ASP A 64 -9.99 -6.17 -6.43
C ASP A 64 -8.88 -6.85 -5.63
N ILE A 65 -8.29 -6.12 -4.69
CA ILE A 65 -7.29 -6.62 -3.76
C ILE A 65 -7.91 -6.82 -2.38
N ILE A 66 -7.65 -7.96 -1.76
CA ILE A 66 -7.92 -8.19 -0.34
C ILE A 66 -6.59 -8.42 0.37
N LYS A 67 -6.24 -7.52 1.29
CA LYS A 67 -5.20 -7.78 2.29
C LYS A 67 -5.83 -8.46 3.50
N VAL A 68 -5.21 -9.56 3.93
CA VAL A 68 -5.58 -10.30 5.13
C VAL A 68 -4.41 -10.22 6.10
N LYS A 69 -4.61 -9.53 7.22
CA LYS A 69 -3.60 -9.38 8.27
C LYS A 69 -4.09 -10.10 9.51
N ARG A 70 -3.37 -11.12 9.98
CA ARG A 70 -3.82 -11.96 11.10
C ARG A 70 -2.70 -12.14 12.13
N GLN A 71 -3.07 -12.11 13.40
CA GLN A 71 -2.15 -12.43 14.48
C GLN A 71 -1.77 -13.92 14.44
N THR A 72 -0.49 -14.24 14.56
CA THR A 72 0.03 -15.62 14.57
C THR A 72 0.64 -16.03 15.91
N GLY A 73 0.91 -15.07 16.81
CA GLY A 73 1.27 -15.35 18.20
C GLY A 73 0.70 -14.30 19.14
N PHE A 74 0.15 -14.67 20.29
CA PHE A 74 -0.39 -13.69 21.25
C PHE A 74 0.66 -12.69 21.72
N TRP A 75 0.24 -11.43 21.88
CA TRP A 75 0.96 -10.37 22.57
C TRP A 75 1.68 -10.85 23.84
N SER A 76 2.90 -10.37 24.06
CA SER A 76 3.66 -10.67 25.27
C SER A 76 2.96 -10.13 26.52
N ASN A 77 2.28 -8.98 26.42
CA ASN A 77 1.26 -8.59 27.40
C ASN A 77 -0.04 -9.38 27.16
N ARG A 78 -0.28 -10.40 27.97
CA ARG A 78 -1.45 -11.30 27.86
C ARG A 78 -2.80 -10.63 28.11
N ASN A 79 -2.85 -9.40 28.62
CA ASN A 79 -4.09 -8.64 28.78
C ASN A 79 -4.42 -7.78 27.56
N TYR A 80 -3.46 -7.61 26.65
CA TYR A 80 -3.66 -6.86 25.42
C TYR A 80 -4.32 -7.71 24.35
N ARG A 81 -5.31 -7.13 23.67
CA ARG A 81 -6.20 -7.81 22.70
C ARG A 81 -6.43 -7.01 21.43
N ALA A 82 -5.91 -5.79 21.35
CA ALA A 82 -6.11 -4.95 20.18
C ALA A 82 -5.31 -5.51 18.98
N PRO A 83 -5.80 -5.26 17.75
CA PRO A 83 -4.98 -5.36 16.54
C PRO A 83 -3.79 -4.41 16.60
N SER A 84 -2.80 -4.67 15.75
CA SER A 84 -1.67 -3.76 15.67
C SER A 84 -2.05 -2.36 15.14
N ASP A 85 -1.32 -1.34 15.58
CA ASP A 85 -1.47 0.02 15.08
C ASP A 85 -1.24 0.10 13.57
N GLU A 86 -0.38 -0.75 12.99
CA GLU A 86 -0.18 -0.85 11.53
C GLU A 86 -1.47 -1.19 10.77
N ILE A 87 -2.29 -2.10 11.30
CA ILE A 87 -3.60 -2.44 10.71
C ILE A 87 -4.51 -1.21 10.73
N HIS A 88 -4.57 -0.50 11.85
CA HIS A 88 -5.41 0.68 12.00
C HIS A 88 -4.94 1.83 11.11
N ARG A 89 -3.63 2.10 11.07
CA ARG A 89 -3.02 3.12 10.21
C ARG A 89 -3.36 2.89 8.75
N GLU A 90 -3.19 1.67 8.23
CA GLU A 90 -3.48 1.41 6.82
C GLU A 90 -4.96 1.67 6.48
N ILE A 91 -5.88 1.18 7.32
CA ILE A 91 -7.32 1.39 7.12
C ILE A 91 -7.67 2.88 7.15
N ASP A 92 -7.16 3.62 8.14
CA ASP A 92 -7.48 5.03 8.33
C ASP A 92 -6.82 5.90 7.26
N ASN A 93 -5.63 5.55 6.79
CA ASN A 93 -4.95 6.24 5.69
C ASN A 93 -5.73 6.07 4.39
N LEU A 94 -6.13 4.84 4.05
CA LEU A 94 -6.96 4.59 2.87
C LEU A 94 -8.32 5.32 2.93
N ARG A 95 -8.94 5.44 4.12
CA ARG A 95 -10.18 6.23 4.30
C ARG A 95 -9.95 7.72 4.09
N GLN A 96 -8.87 8.27 4.63
CA GLN A 96 -8.55 9.69 4.53
C GLN A 96 -8.14 10.08 3.11
N LEU A 97 -7.50 9.17 2.38
CA LEU A 97 -7.05 9.34 1.00
C LEU A 97 -8.10 8.95 -0.05
N HIS A 98 -9.39 8.85 0.31
CA HIS A 98 -10.46 8.45 -0.63
C HIS A 98 -10.59 9.33 -1.88
N ASN A 99 -10.10 10.58 -1.86
CA ASN A 99 -10.08 11.47 -3.03
C ASN A 99 -8.71 11.54 -3.71
N CYS A 100 -7.70 10.80 -3.24
CA CYS A 100 -6.38 10.74 -3.85
C CYS A 100 -6.39 9.70 -4.97
N MET A 101 -6.24 10.17 -6.20
CA MET A 101 -6.25 9.33 -7.41
C MET A 101 -4.94 8.54 -7.60
N SER A 102 -3.96 8.80 -6.74
CA SER A 102 -2.63 8.20 -6.73
C SER A 102 -2.47 7.13 -5.64
N THR A 103 -3.56 6.72 -4.99
CA THR A 103 -3.60 5.61 -4.03
C THR A 103 -4.77 4.68 -4.35
N PRO A 104 -4.74 3.39 -3.96
CA PRO A 104 -5.90 2.52 -4.08
C PRO A 104 -7.11 3.05 -3.30
N GLU A 105 -8.30 2.99 -3.89
CA GLU A 105 -9.54 3.30 -3.18
C GLU A 105 -9.90 2.18 -2.19
N LEU A 106 -10.29 2.55 -0.97
CA LEU A 106 -10.86 1.60 -0.02
C LEU A 106 -12.29 1.22 -0.42
N ILE A 107 -12.54 -0.07 -0.59
CA ILE A 107 -13.88 -0.60 -0.86
C ILE A 107 -14.54 -1.03 0.45
N TYR A 108 -13.81 -1.78 1.28
CA TYR A 108 -14.30 -2.30 2.55
C TYR A 108 -13.14 -2.53 3.53
N SER A 109 -13.43 -2.45 4.83
CA SER A 109 -12.52 -2.97 5.85
C SER A 109 -13.33 -3.57 7.00
N CYS A 110 -12.81 -4.66 7.57
CA CYS A 110 -13.27 -5.15 8.87
C CYS A 110 -12.10 -5.71 9.67
N VAL A 111 -12.24 -5.62 10.99
CA VAL A 111 -11.38 -6.26 11.97
C VAL A 111 -12.27 -7.16 12.80
N ASP A 112 -11.86 -8.41 12.97
CA ASP A 112 -12.62 -9.44 13.65
C ASP A 112 -11.70 -10.29 14.54
N THR A 113 -12.29 -11.20 15.30
CA THR A 113 -11.60 -12.20 16.10
C THR A 113 -11.53 -13.51 15.32
N GLN A 114 -10.35 -14.13 15.33
CA GLN A 114 -10.11 -15.46 14.76
C GLN A 114 -10.93 -16.53 15.50
N GLY A 115 -11.60 -17.38 14.72
CA GLY A 115 -12.44 -18.46 15.20
C GLY A 115 -11.63 -19.65 15.74
N SER A 116 -12.34 -20.69 16.21
CA SER A 116 -11.73 -21.90 16.79
C SER A 116 -10.83 -22.67 15.83
N ASP A 117 -11.09 -22.54 14.53
CA ASP A 117 -10.43 -23.30 13.47
C ASP A 117 -9.36 -22.46 12.71
N ASP A 118 -9.19 -21.20 13.10
CA ASP A 118 -8.17 -20.30 12.55
C ASP A 118 -6.79 -20.57 13.18
N GLU A 119 -5.75 -19.93 12.63
CA GLU A 119 -4.36 -20.15 13.03
C GLU A 119 -4.09 -19.79 14.50
N LEU A 120 -4.73 -18.72 14.99
CA LEU A 120 -4.65 -18.33 16.39
C LEU A 120 -6.05 -18.04 16.95
N PRO A 121 -6.76 -19.05 17.48
CA PRO A 121 -8.10 -18.85 18.05
C PRO A 121 -8.12 -17.76 19.13
N GLY A 122 -9.00 -16.78 18.97
CA GLY A 122 -9.10 -15.62 19.86
C GLY A 122 -8.10 -14.49 19.58
N GLY A 123 -7.18 -14.65 18.63
CA GLY A 123 -6.37 -13.57 18.08
C GLY A 123 -7.18 -12.68 17.14
N TYR A 124 -6.64 -11.55 16.70
CA TYR A 124 -7.33 -10.69 15.71
C TYR A 124 -7.04 -11.10 14.27
N ILE A 125 -7.94 -10.71 13.36
CA ILE A 125 -7.79 -10.80 11.91
C ILE A 125 -8.46 -9.60 11.25
N ALA A 126 -7.79 -8.96 10.29
CA ALA A 126 -8.29 -7.85 9.52
C ALA A 126 -8.39 -8.21 8.03
N PHE A 127 -9.46 -7.75 7.41
CA PHE A 127 -9.68 -7.80 5.96
C PHE A 127 -9.77 -6.37 5.44
N ILE A 128 -8.90 -6.01 4.50
CA ILE A 128 -8.89 -4.71 3.83
C ILE A 128 -9.11 -4.97 2.34
N VAL A 129 -10.30 -4.63 1.86
CA VAL A 129 -10.69 -4.75 0.45
C VAL A 129 -10.50 -3.40 -0.22
N MET A 130 -9.69 -3.36 -1.26
CA MET A 130 -9.32 -2.13 -1.96
C MET A 130 -9.21 -2.34 -3.46
N GLN A 131 -9.32 -1.25 -4.21
CA GLN A 131 -9.17 -1.24 -5.65
C GLN A 131 -7.86 -1.90 -6.08
N LYS A 132 -7.92 -2.79 -7.08
CA LYS A 132 -6.71 -3.18 -7.82
C LYS A 132 -6.34 -2.10 -8.83
N VAL A 133 -5.29 -1.34 -8.53
CA VAL A 133 -4.77 -0.34 -9.46
C VAL A 133 -4.08 -1.00 -10.68
N PRO A 134 -4.21 -0.42 -11.89
CA PRO A 134 -3.57 -0.95 -13.09
C PRO A 134 -2.06 -0.67 -13.09
N GLY A 135 -1.29 -1.51 -13.77
CA GLY A 135 0.13 -1.29 -14.01
C GLY A 135 1.04 -2.40 -13.52
N ARG A 136 2.33 -2.09 -13.41
CA ARG A 136 3.38 -3.00 -12.91
C ARG A 136 4.08 -2.41 -11.70
N ARG A 137 4.48 -3.26 -10.75
CA ARG A 137 5.34 -2.86 -9.62
C ARG A 137 6.70 -2.39 -10.13
N LEU A 138 7.31 -1.43 -9.45
CA LEU A 138 8.58 -0.82 -9.83
C LEU A 138 9.82 -1.44 -9.15
N GLU A 139 9.69 -2.59 -8.50
CA GLU A 139 10.80 -3.34 -7.88
C GLU A 139 12.01 -3.51 -8.82
N ILE A 140 11.73 -3.69 -10.12
CA ILE A 140 12.74 -3.91 -11.16
C ILE A 140 12.81 -2.71 -12.13
N PHE A 141 12.78 -1.50 -11.58
CA PHE A 141 12.79 -0.23 -12.33
C PHE A 141 13.99 -0.12 -13.29
N GLU A 142 15.15 -0.64 -12.92
CA GLU A 142 16.37 -0.60 -13.72
C GLU A 142 16.27 -1.37 -15.05
N ARG A 143 15.31 -2.29 -15.19
CA ARG A 143 15.06 -3.02 -16.44
C ARG A 143 14.18 -2.26 -17.43
N LEU A 144 13.59 -1.14 -17.02
CA LEU A 144 12.86 -0.26 -17.93
C LEU A 144 13.82 0.44 -18.87
N THR A 145 13.36 0.74 -20.08
CA THR A 145 14.15 1.57 -21.00
C THR A 145 14.36 2.97 -20.42
N PRO A 146 15.43 3.69 -20.80
CA PRO A 146 15.65 5.07 -20.33
C PRO A 146 14.43 5.98 -20.52
N HIS A 147 13.73 5.85 -21.65
CA HIS A 147 12.50 6.60 -21.91
C HIS A 147 11.37 6.26 -20.92
N GLU A 148 11.13 4.98 -20.64
CA GLU A 148 10.14 4.56 -19.65
C GLU A 148 10.53 4.98 -18.22
N GLN A 149 11.80 4.90 -17.85
CA GLN A 149 12.28 5.39 -16.56
C GLN A 149 11.94 6.89 -16.38
N ASN A 150 12.13 7.71 -17.41
CA ASN A 150 11.80 9.13 -17.33
C ASN A 150 10.30 9.37 -17.18
N ARG A 151 9.48 8.57 -17.88
CA ARG A 151 8.02 8.62 -17.73
C ARG A 151 7.57 8.23 -16.32
N VAL A 152 8.19 7.21 -15.73
CA VAL A 152 7.97 6.82 -14.33
C VAL A 152 8.33 7.96 -13.39
N ARG A 153 9.49 8.62 -13.55
CA ARG A 153 9.92 9.74 -12.69
C ARG A 153 8.88 10.86 -12.69
N ILE A 154 8.40 11.27 -13.87
CA ILE A 154 7.35 12.30 -14.00
C ILE A 154 6.05 11.84 -13.32
N ALA A 155 5.59 10.62 -13.62
CA ALA A 155 4.35 10.08 -13.08
C ALA A 155 4.42 9.89 -11.55
N PHE A 156 5.59 9.55 -11.01
CA PHE A 156 5.83 9.42 -9.58
C PHE A 156 5.80 10.77 -8.88
N VAL A 157 6.50 11.78 -9.41
CA VAL A 157 6.48 13.14 -8.82
C VAL A 157 5.07 13.72 -8.81
N ASP A 158 4.28 13.48 -9.86
CA ASP A 158 2.85 13.81 -9.86
C ASP A 158 2.07 13.11 -8.76
N ALA A 159 2.26 11.80 -8.62
CA ALA A 159 1.57 11.00 -7.61
C ALA A 159 1.94 11.42 -6.19
N LEU A 160 3.23 11.67 -5.94
CA LEU A 160 3.73 12.11 -4.66
C LEU A 160 3.25 13.53 -4.34
N TRP A 161 3.20 14.42 -5.33
CA TRP A 161 2.62 15.75 -5.14
C TRP A 161 1.16 15.69 -4.71
N GLU A 162 0.34 14.86 -5.35
CA GLU A 162 -1.06 14.65 -4.95
C GLU A 162 -1.16 14.08 -3.54
N PHE A 163 -0.31 13.10 -3.21
CA PHE A 163 -0.24 12.49 -1.89
C PHE A 163 0.13 13.50 -0.79
N CYS A 164 1.18 14.29 -1.01
CA CYS A 164 1.61 15.35 -0.09
C CYS A 164 0.62 16.52 -0.03
N SER A 165 -0.11 16.80 -1.11
CA SER A 165 -1.19 17.80 -1.11
C SER A 165 -2.38 17.39 -0.23
N ASN A 166 -2.52 16.08 0.06
CA ASN A 166 -3.43 15.55 1.08
C ASN A 166 -2.80 15.51 2.49
N TYR A 167 -1.62 16.12 2.65
CA TYR A 167 -0.84 16.21 3.89
C TYR A 167 -0.31 14.87 4.38
N PHE A 168 -0.03 13.95 3.46
CA PHE A 168 0.60 12.67 3.78
C PHE A 168 2.07 12.63 3.43
N ILE A 169 2.83 11.94 4.29
CA ILE A 169 4.19 11.47 4.02
C ILE A 169 4.23 9.95 4.12
N HIS A 170 5.18 9.33 3.43
CA HIS A 170 5.35 7.88 3.43
C HIS A 170 6.74 7.54 3.96
N SER A 171 6.82 6.86 5.11
CA SER A 171 8.09 6.54 5.76
C SER A 171 8.79 5.33 5.12
N ASP A 172 8.05 4.51 4.37
CA ASP A 172 8.58 3.34 3.66
C ASP A 172 8.78 3.60 2.15
N SER A 173 9.78 4.41 1.81
CA SER A 173 10.10 4.89 0.44
C SER A 173 10.74 3.81 -0.45
N ARG A 174 10.05 2.69 -0.64
CA ARG A 174 10.53 1.55 -1.43
C ARG A 174 9.84 1.46 -2.79
N ARG A 175 10.56 1.01 -3.82
CA ARG A 175 10.03 0.86 -5.18
C ARG A 175 8.93 -0.21 -5.28
N GLU A 176 8.93 -1.16 -4.36
CA GLU A 176 7.92 -2.20 -4.19
C GLU A 176 6.55 -1.62 -3.82
N ASN A 177 6.55 -0.43 -3.20
CA ASN A 177 5.36 0.33 -2.81
C ASN A 177 4.87 1.27 -3.93
N LEU A 178 5.40 1.12 -5.15
CA LEU A 178 4.98 1.88 -6.33
C LEU A 178 4.48 0.96 -7.44
N ILE A 179 3.33 1.31 -8.02
CA ILE A 179 2.80 0.72 -9.24
C ILE A 179 2.73 1.78 -10.34
N TRP A 180 3.31 1.51 -11.50
CA TRP A 180 3.22 2.39 -12.66
C TRP A 180 2.33 1.82 -13.75
N ASN A 181 1.32 2.60 -14.15
CA ASN A 181 0.50 2.36 -15.33
C ASN A 181 1.08 3.11 -16.53
N SER A 182 1.70 2.37 -17.44
CA SER A 182 2.31 2.91 -18.67
C SER A 182 1.29 3.47 -19.66
N GLU A 183 0.03 3.02 -19.65
CA GLU A 183 -0.99 3.51 -20.58
C GLU A 183 -1.49 4.90 -20.16
N ALA A 184 -1.82 5.06 -18.88
CA ALA A 184 -2.28 6.33 -18.33
C ALA A 184 -1.14 7.27 -17.90
N ASN A 185 0.11 6.80 -17.92
CA ASN A 185 1.27 7.49 -17.37
C ASN A 185 1.06 7.95 -15.92
N ARG A 186 0.53 7.06 -15.07
CA ARG A 186 0.22 7.34 -13.67
C ARG A 186 0.96 6.38 -12.75
N CYS A 187 1.47 6.88 -11.64
CA CYS A 187 1.97 6.08 -10.54
C CYS A 187 0.93 6.01 -9.42
N PHE A 188 0.96 4.90 -8.68
CA PHE A 188 0.17 4.69 -7.48
C PHE A 188 1.11 4.35 -6.34
N ILE A 189 0.91 5.00 -5.20
CA ILE A 189 1.57 4.71 -3.92
C ILE A 189 0.69 3.72 -3.17
N ILE A 190 1.27 2.59 -2.75
CA ILE A 190 0.57 1.50 -2.07
C ILE A 190 1.29 1.17 -0.74
N ASP A 191 0.70 0.27 0.05
CA ASP A 191 1.25 -0.17 1.34
C ASP A 191 1.31 0.96 2.39
N LEU A 192 0.14 1.58 2.64
CA LEU A 192 -0.01 2.79 3.46
C LEU A 192 0.07 2.53 4.98
N GLU A 193 0.67 1.43 5.43
CA GLU A 193 0.82 1.10 6.86
C GLU A 193 1.86 2.01 7.57
N ASP A 194 2.82 2.51 6.79
CA ASP A 194 3.89 3.44 7.19
C ASP A 194 3.68 4.86 6.64
N ALA A 195 2.45 5.17 6.22
CA ALA A 195 2.07 6.54 5.85
C ALA A 195 1.54 7.29 7.07
N GLU A 196 1.84 8.60 7.13
CA GLU A 196 1.41 9.46 8.22
C GLU A 196 0.76 10.73 7.68
N GLN A 197 -0.36 11.11 8.27
CA GLN A 197 -0.97 12.41 8.01
C GLN A 197 -0.33 13.47 8.90
N CYS A 198 0.38 14.42 8.30
CA CYS A 198 0.97 15.55 8.99
C CYS A 198 -0.08 16.64 9.22
N ARG A 199 -0.87 16.51 10.29
CA ARG A 199 -1.99 17.41 10.65
C ARG A 199 -1.62 18.88 10.92
N GLY A 200 -0.33 19.22 10.91
CA GLY A 200 0.18 20.58 11.05
C GLY A 200 0.57 21.28 9.75
N LEU A 201 0.56 20.57 8.61
CA LEU A 201 0.93 21.15 7.32
C LEU A 201 -0.21 21.95 6.72
N THR A 202 0.13 23.09 6.13
CA THR A 202 -0.73 23.90 5.27
C THR A 202 -0.35 23.70 3.81
N LYS A 203 -1.14 24.23 2.88
CA LYS A 203 -0.81 24.22 1.44
C LYS A 203 0.58 24.82 1.16
N ASN A 204 1.03 25.77 1.97
CA ASN A 204 2.32 26.44 1.82
C ASN A 204 3.50 25.60 2.32
N ASP A 205 3.24 24.59 3.13
CA ASP A 205 4.26 23.68 3.67
C ASP A 205 4.49 22.47 2.76
N VAL A 206 3.63 22.27 1.75
CA VAL A 206 3.82 21.26 0.72
C VAL A 206 4.93 21.72 -0.23
N CYS A 207 6.17 21.42 0.14
CA CYS A 207 7.34 21.58 -0.70
C CYS A 207 7.91 20.19 -1.00
N LEU A 208 8.06 19.87 -2.28
CA LEU A 208 8.61 18.60 -2.74
C LEU A 208 9.87 18.94 -3.53
N ASP A 209 11.03 18.46 -3.09
CA ASP A 209 12.25 18.44 -3.91
C ASP A 209 12.25 17.14 -4.73
N PRO A 210 12.02 17.22 -6.06
CA PRO A 210 11.90 16.02 -6.87
C PRO A 210 13.20 15.21 -6.89
N ASP A 211 14.37 15.83 -6.79
CA ASP A 211 15.64 15.12 -6.84
C ASP A 211 15.87 14.31 -5.55
N GLU A 212 15.55 14.90 -4.40
CA GLU A 212 15.61 14.23 -3.10
C GLU A 212 14.65 13.05 -3.06
N GLU A 213 13.39 13.26 -3.46
CA GLU A 213 12.37 12.21 -3.43
C GLU A 213 12.66 11.08 -4.43
N LEU A 214 13.11 11.41 -5.65
CA LEU A 214 13.57 10.38 -6.59
C LEU A 214 14.77 9.59 -6.04
N GLY A 215 15.65 10.25 -5.27
CA GLY A 215 16.74 9.60 -4.54
C GLY A 215 16.24 8.65 -3.47
N ASN A 216 15.38 9.14 -2.57
CA ASN A 216 14.82 8.39 -1.44
C ASN A 216 14.06 7.14 -1.90
N TRP A 217 13.33 7.24 -3.01
CA TRP A 217 12.57 6.14 -3.58
C TRP A 217 13.36 5.25 -4.55
N GLY A 218 14.68 5.47 -4.70
CA GLY A 218 15.53 4.67 -5.59
C GLY A 218 15.21 4.79 -7.09
N LEU A 219 14.60 5.91 -7.50
CA LEU A 219 14.24 6.23 -8.89
C LEU A 219 15.28 7.12 -9.58
N SER A 220 16.30 7.57 -8.85
CA SER A 220 17.42 8.37 -9.37
C SER A 220 18.45 7.55 -10.16
N ASP A 221 18.48 6.22 -9.98
CA ASP A 221 19.45 5.33 -10.62
C ASP A 221 19.11 4.98 -12.08
N GLY A 222 20.14 4.84 -12.92
CA GLY A 222 20.05 4.53 -14.35
C GLY A 222 21.11 5.27 -15.20
N GLU A 223 21.47 4.75 -16.39
CA GLU A 223 22.50 5.31 -17.30
C GLU A 223 22.22 6.73 -17.83
N SER A 224 21.17 7.38 -17.33
CA SER A 224 20.71 8.70 -17.76
C SER A 224 21.16 9.84 -16.84
N ARG A 225 22.22 9.69 -16.02
CA ARG A 225 22.74 10.82 -15.21
C ARG A 225 23.09 12.06 -16.04
N GLY A 226 23.48 11.88 -17.31
CA GLY A 226 23.72 12.99 -18.26
C GLY A 226 22.45 13.60 -18.87
N LEU A 227 21.36 12.82 -19.01
CA LEU A 227 20.06 13.29 -19.52
C LEU A 227 19.16 13.83 -18.41
N LEU A 228 19.43 13.46 -17.15
CA LEU A 228 18.73 13.96 -15.97
C LEU A 228 18.87 15.49 -15.83
N PHE A 229 19.98 16.07 -16.27
CA PHE A 229 20.19 17.53 -16.18
C PHE A 229 19.27 18.32 -17.11
N ASP A 230 19.05 17.87 -18.36
CA ASP A 230 18.08 18.50 -19.27
C ASP A 230 16.64 18.23 -18.84
N GLN A 231 16.40 17.08 -18.19
CA GLN A 231 15.09 16.67 -17.69
C GLN A 231 14.73 17.28 -16.34
N LYS A 232 15.70 17.67 -15.52
CA LYS A 232 15.49 18.41 -14.28
C LYS A 232 14.79 19.72 -14.56
N TYR A 233 15.22 20.44 -15.60
CA TYR A 233 14.51 21.63 -16.06
C TYR A 233 13.10 21.30 -16.52
N MET A 234 12.89 20.27 -17.34
CA MET A 234 11.54 19.87 -17.78
C MET A 234 10.62 19.45 -16.63
N LEU A 235 11.15 18.72 -15.65
CA LEU A 235 10.41 18.24 -14.47
C LEU A 235 10.09 19.40 -13.52
N MET A 236 11.06 20.29 -13.26
CA MET A 236 10.85 21.51 -12.49
C MET A 236 9.88 22.45 -13.19
N GLU A 237 9.99 22.66 -14.51
CA GLU A 237 9.06 23.49 -15.27
C GLU A 237 7.67 22.85 -15.33
N TYR A 238 7.57 21.53 -15.42
CA TYR A 238 6.29 20.81 -15.32
C TYR A 238 5.64 20.99 -13.94
N VAL A 239 6.40 20.76 -12.86
CA VAL A 239 5.92 20.97 -11.48
C VAL A 239 5.53 22.42 -11.26
N LYS A 240 6.35 23.38 -11.72
CA LYS A 240 6.03 24.82 -11.64
C LYS A 240 4.75 25.17 -12.41
N ALA A 241 4.65 24.75 -13.67
CA ALA A 241 3.50 25.06 -14.52
C ALA A 241 2.21 24.42 -14.01
N LYS A 242 2.30 23.22 -13.43
CA LYS A 242 1.12 22.46 -12.99
C LYS A 242 0.67 22.82 -11.57
N TYR A 243 1.61 23.11 -10.66
CA TYR A 243 1.31 23.23 -9.24
C TYR A 243 1.71 24.56 -8.60
N LEU A 244 2.63 25.32 -9.20
CA LEU A 244 3.07 26.63 -8.68
C LEU A 244 2.51 27.82 -9.49
N ALA A 245 1.76 27.59 -10.57
CA ALA A 245 1.15 28.65 -11.39
C ALA A 245 -0.28 29.03 -10.96
N ILE A 246 -0.75 28.54 -9.81
CA ILE A 246 -2.08 28.85 -9.28
C ILE A 246 -1.90 29.73 -8.03
N ASP A 247 -1.69 31.03 -8.29
CA ASP A 247 -1.91 32.14 -7.35
C ASP A 247 -3.32 32.72 -7.58
#